data_AF-A0A8B8PEE2-F1
#
_entry.id   AF-A0A8B8PEE2-F1
#
_cell.length_a   1.000
_cell.length_b   1.000
_cell.length_c   1.000
_cell.angle_alpha   90.00
_cell.angle_beta   90.00
_cell.angle_gamma   90.00
#
_symmetry.space_group_name_H-M   'P 1'
#
loop_
_entity.id
_entity.type
_entity.pdbx_description
1 polymer ?
#
loop_
_entity_poly.entity_id
_entity_poly.type
_entity_poly.pdbx_seq_one_letter_code
_entity_poly.pdbx_strand_id
1 'polypeptide(L)'
;MSQPPQPITKSRHHHHLAFLRHQPSATLPELLFNALSVLFLFSHPSSSSSSSSSSTAATAKAKALKIPFLSCHLNLRRFLRIPTMSRPCPKIHRRFATPQSLSDWLEPRLPSDSFASWGVKPGTKNVHNLWLEISEGETSLADSFPPIRTINVVSVHVVGANGRVLVESRQELSDGSIRNRCRPLSEKMKPSETPEMAVIRAVREELGSVIRVEAGDIGDVVRIVPGSYKMKVEERNSLSYPGLPACYMLHSFEVEVEGLPEDAEFCTEEEEEYEGGGDAVVANRAVSVRRHYWKWVSADSIES
;
A
#
# COMPACT_ATOMS: atom_id res chain seq x y z
N MET A 1 -26.41 23.25 77.25
CA MET A 1 -25.95 23.39 75.85
C MET A 1 -25.67 21.99 75.35
N SER A 2 -26.55 21.50 74.48
CA SER A 2 -26.65 20.08 74.10
C SER A 2 -25.68 19.73 72.97
N GLN A 3 -24.97 18.63 73.14
CA GLN A 3 -24.00 18.07 72.18
C GLN A 3 -24.73 17.04 71.29
N PRO A 4 -24.63 17.10 69.94
CA PRO A 4 -25.20 16.06 69.07
C PRO A 4 -24.22 14.88 68.85
N PRO A 5 -24.73 13.65 68.62
CA PRO A 5 -23.93 12.42 68.56
C PRO A 5 -23.37 12.10 67.18
N GLN A 6 -22.31 11.27 67.16
CA GLN A 6 -21.60 10.76 65.99
C GLN A 6 -22.35 9.68 65.20
N PRO A 7 -22.05 9.48 63.90
CA PRO A 7 -22.50 8.30 63.15
C PRO A 7 -21.50 7.13 63.18
N ILE A 8 -22.10 5.94 63.17
CA ILE A 8 -21.54 4.59 63.30
C ILE A 8 -20.83 4.14 62.01
N THR A 9 -19.56 3.77 62.09
CA THR A 9 -18.81 3.07 61.02
C THR A 9 -18.88 1.56 61.22
N LYS A 10 -19.42 0.83 60.23
CA LYS A 10 -19.40 -0.63 60.18
C LYS A 10 -18.08 -1.13 59.58
N SER A 11 -17.46 -2.06 60.31
CA SER A 11 -16.31 -2.88 59.93
C SER A 11 -16.75 -4.08 59.06
N ARG A 12 -15.92 -4.48 58.07
CA ARG A 12 -15.41 -5.87 57.96
C ARG A 12 -14.33 -6.06 56.88
N HIS A 13 -13.12 -6.33 57.37
CA HIS A 13 -12.13 -7.37 57.03
C HIS A 13 -11.96 -7.92 55.59
N HIS A 14 -10.74 -7.66 55.08
CA HIS A 14 -9.71 -8.59 54.55
C HIS A 14 -10.11 -9.97 54.00
N HIS A 15 -9.61 -10.29 52.79
CA HIS A 15 -8.75 -11.46 52.59
C HIS A 15 -7.69 -11.21 51.51
N HIS A 16 -6.50 -11.68 51.84
CA HIS A 16 -5.22 -11.66 51.15
C HIS A 16 -5.07 -13.01 50.43
N LEU A 17 -4.61 -13.07 49.18
CA LEU A 17 -3.93 -14.25 48.64
C LEU A 17 -3.02 -13.87 47.46
N ALA A 18 -1.86 -14.51 47.47
CA ALA A 18 -0.64 -14.13 46.78
C ALA A 18 -0.44 -14.85 45.44
N PHE A 19 0.43 -14.26 44.61
CA PHE A 19 1.41 -14.87 43.70
C PHE A 19 1.17 -16.30 43.20
N LEU A 20 1.21 -16.48 41.88
CA LEU A 20 2.06 -17.50 41.25
C LEU A 20 2.43 -17.09 39.81
N ARG A 21 3.73 -17.15 39.58
CA ARG A 21 4.48 -16.84 38.35
C ARG A 21 4.78 -18.18 37.67
N HIS A 22 4.36 -18.37 36.42
CA HIS A 22 4.88 -19.46 35.57
C HIS A 22 4.89 -19.09 34.08
N GLN A 23 6.09 -18.81 33.58
CA GLN A 23 6.64 -19.33 32.31
C GLN A 23 7.75 -20.34 32.70
N PRO A 24 8.38 -21.15 31.81
CA PRO A 24 8.30 -21.23 30.34
C PRO A 24 8.15 -22.68 29.79
N SER A 25 7.99 -22.86 28.48
CA SER A 25 8.85 -23.70 27.60
C SER A 25 8.16 -24.07 26.27
N ALA A 26 8.99 -24.07 25.23
CA ALA A 26 8.66 -24.20 23.81
C ALA A 26 8.21 -25.59 23.38
N THR A 27 7.43 -25.67 22.30
CA THR A 27 7.56 -26.70 21.24
C THR A 27 6.90 -26.19 19.96
N LEU A 28 7.71 -25.92 18.93
CA LEU A 28 7.31 -26.01 17.52
C LEU A 28 7.26 -27.50 17.13
N PRO A 29 6.48 -27.87 16.10
CA PRO A 29 7.10 -28.06 14.79
C PRO A 29 6.40 -27.29 13.66
N GLU A 30 7.24 -26.74 12.78
CA GLU A 30 6.93 -26.22 11.46
C GLU A 30 6.25 -27.26 10.54
N LEU A 31 5.45 -26.83 9.55
CA LEU A 31 5.78 -26.91 8.11
C LEU A 31 4.55 -26.77 7.18
N LEU A 32 4.65 -25.77 6.29
CA LEU A 32 4.30 -25.76 4.85
C LEU A 32 3.12 -24.91 4.30
N PHE A 33 3.47 -24.27 3.17
CA PHE A 33 2.69 -23.61 2.10
C PHE A 33 2.29 -22.14 2.35
N ASN A 34 2.63 -21.14 1.53
CA ASN A 34 3.09 -21.10 0.14
C ASN A 34 3.96 -19.84 -0.12
N ALA A 35 5.18 -20.04 -0.62
CA ALA A 35 5.93 -19.02 -1.34
C ALA A 35 5.94 -19.43 -2.82
N LEU A 36 5.21 -18.70 -3.67
CA LEU A 36 5.39 -18.77 -5.12
C LEU A 36 6.37 -17.66 -5.51
N SER A 37 7.66 -17.99 -5.48
CA SER A 37 8.72 -17.19 -6.09
C SER A 37 8.91 -17.68 -7.52
N VAL A 38 8.59 -16.84 -8.49
CA VAL A 38 8.91 -17.08 -9.90
C VAL A 38 10.26 -16.41 -10.16
N LEU A 39 11.34 -17.18 -10.00
CA LEU A 39 12.68 -16.80 -10.43
C LEU A 39 12.77 -16.92 -11.96
N PHE A 40 13.00 -15.82 -12.65
CA PHE A 40 13.56 -15.85 -14.00
C PHE A 40 15.08 -15.95 -13.90
N LEU A 41 15.59 -17.13 -14.20
CA LEU A 41 17.00 -17.39 -14.47
C LEU A 41 17.39 -16.70 -15.78
N PHE A 42 18.21 -15.65 -15.74
CA PHE A 42 19.01 -15.25 -16.89
C PHE A 42 20.48 -15.57 -16.63
N SER A 43 20.92 -16.62 -17.32
CA SER A 43 22.31 -17.01 -17.50
C SER A 43 23.09 -15.86 -18.15
N HIS A 44 24.05 -15.30 -17.43
CA HIS A 44 25.10 -14.48 -18.01
C HIS A 44 26.26 -15.38 -18.43
N PRO A 45 26.70 -15.38 -19.70
CA PRO A 45 27.99 -15.93 -20.04
C PRO A 45 29.09 -14.91 -19.68
N SER A 46 29.88 -15.25 -18.66
CA SER A 46 31.17 -14.63 -18.39
C SER A 46 32.14 -14.90 -19.53
N SER A 47 32.82 -13.88 -20.05
CA SER A 47 34.21 -14.03 -20.51
C SER A 47 34.93 -12.69 -20.43
N SER A 48 35.99 -12.69 -19.63
CA SER A 48 36.94 -11.61 -19.42
C SER A 48 38.25 -11.90 -20.15
N SER A 49 38.98 -10.82 -20.47
CA SER A 49 40.41 -10.73 -20.84
C SER A 49 40.79 -11.24 -22.25
N SER A 50 41.75 -10.69 -23.01
CA SER A 50 42.76 -9.64 -22.81
C SER A 50 43.41 -9.26 -24.17
N SER A 51 43.99 -8.06 -24.20
CA SER A 51 45.03 -7.46 -25.07
C SER A 51 45.79 -8.27 -26.13
N SER A 52 46.00 -7.71 -27.34
CA SER A 52 47.27 -7.08 -27.80
C SER A 52 47.46 -7.03 -29.34
N SER A 53 47.88 -5.84 -29.80
CA SER A 53 48.70 -5.43 -30.97
C SER A 53 48.82 -6.24 -32.29
N SER A 54 48.73 -5.44 -33.37
CA SER A 54 49.60 -5.38 -34.58
C SER A 54 49.19 -6.08 -35.90
N SER A 55 48.96 -5.23 -36.91
CA SER A 55 49.30 -5.29 -38.35
C SER A 55 49.23 -6.62 -39.12
N THR A 56 48.43 -6.67 -40.19
CA THR A 56 48.84 -6.57 -41.61
C THR A 56 47.66 -6.93 -42.54
N ALA A 57 47.70 -6.38 -43.75
CA ALA A 57 46.67 -6.47 -44.78
C ALA A 57 46.61 -7.85 -45.45
N ALA A 58 45.40 -8.31 -45.82
CA ALA A 58 45.16 -9.01 -47.09
C ALA A 58 43.66 -9.20 -47.39
N THR A 59 43.31 -8.70 -48.56
CA THR A 59 42.18 -9.00 -49.45
C THR A 59 41.63 -10.43 -49.37
N ALA A 60 40.30 -10.59 -49.34
CA ALA A 60 39.52 -11.28 -50.39
C ALA A 60 38.14 -11.81 -49.91
N LYS A 61 37.15 -11.60 -50.81
CA LYS A 61 35.96 -12.42 -51.07
C LYS A 61 34.79 -12.33 -50.10
N ALA A 62 33.90 -11.40 -50.46
CA ALA A 62 32.48 -11.44 -50.16
C ALA A 62 31.83 -12.77 -50.56
N LYS A 63 31.13 -13.39 -49.62
CA LYS A 63 30.08 -14.37 -49.90
C LYS A 63 28.81 -13.91 -49.18
N ALA A 64 27.85 -13.49 -50.01
CA ALA A 64 26.50 -13.14 -49.61
C ALA A 64 25.77 -14.38 -49.07
N LEU A 65 25.38 -14.33 -47.80
CA LEU A 65 24.41 -15.26 -47.22
C LEU A 65 23.07 -14.54 -47.12
N LYS A 66 22.16 -14.98 -47.99
CA LYS A 66 20.74 -14.63 -48.02
C LYS A 66 20.10 -15.11 -46.72
N ILE A 67 19.56 -14.19 -45.92
CA ILE A 67 18.64 -14.49 -44.83
C ILE A 67 17.25 -13.99 -45.26
N PRO A 68 16.20 -14.83 -45.18
CA PRO A 68 14.88 -14.47 -45.66
C PRO A 68 14.22 -13.43 -44.75
N PHE A 69 13.68 -12.40 -45.38
CA PHE A 69 12.74 -11.45 -44.81
C PHE A 69 11.54 -12.19 -44.21
N LEU A 70 11.30 -12.03 -42.91
CA LEU A 70 9.98 -12.23 -42.31
C LEU A 70 9.57 -10.96 -41.58
N SER A 71 8.86 -10.16 -42.38
CA SER A 71 7.86 -9.15 -42.08
C SER A 71 7.34 -9.11 -40.65
N CYS A 72 7.62 -8.02 -39.95
CA CYS A 72 6.88 -7.58 -38.77
C CYS A 72 5.43 -7.25 -39.18
N HIS A 73 4.49 -8.14 -38.91
CA HIS A 73 3.06 -7.83 -38.94
C HIS A 73 2.64 -7.15 -37.63
N LEU A 74 3.01 -5.87 -37.49
CA LEU A 74 2.32 -4.97 -36.57
C LEU A 74 0.96 -4.65 -37.20
N ASN A 75 -0.11 -5.23 -36.65
CA ASN A 75 -1.48 -4.89 -37.02
C ASN A 75 -1.84 -3.48 -36.53
N LEU A 76 -1.33 -2.48 -37.26
CA LEU A 76 -1.76 -1.09 -37.17
C LEU A 76 -3.10 -0.96 -37.89
N ARG A 77 -4.21 -1.25 -37.19
CA ARG A 77 -5.55 -1.04 -37.76
C ARG A 77 -5.86 0.46 -37.79
N ARG A 78 -6.13 0.90 -39.02
CA ARG A 78 -6.39 2.25 -39.48
C ARG A 78 -7.49 2.96 -38.70
N PHE A 79 -7.19 4.22 -38.39
CA PHE A 79 -8.12 5.30 -38.13
C PHE A 79 -9.23 5.36 -39.19
N LEU A 80 -10.48 5.26 -38.74
CA LEU A 80 -11.61 5.88 -39.42
C LEU A 80 -12.25 6.88 -38.44
N ARG A 81 -12.07 8.15 -38.81
CA ARG A 81 -12.57 9.36 -38.16
C ARG A 81 -14.07 9.47 -38.42
N ILE A 82 -14.89 9.43 -37.37
CA ILE A 82 -16.31 9.84 -37.41
C ILE A 82 -16.45 11.08 -36.50
N PRO A 83 -17.05 12.18 -36.96
CA PRO A 83 -17.34 13.33 -36.11
C PRO A 83 -18.77 13.23 -35.59
N THR A 84 -18.96 12.86 -34.33
CA THR A 84 -20.27 13.04 -33.68
C THR A 84 -20.09 13.36 -32.20
N MET A 85 -20.61 14.51 -31.80
CA MET A 85 -20.68 14.94 -30.41
C MET A 85 -21.53 13.95 -29.60
N SER A 86 -20.96 13.36 -28.55
CA SER A 86 -21.75 12.65 -27.54
C SER A 86 -21.08 12.72 -26.18
N ARG A 87 -21.55 13.71 -25.41
CA ARG A 87 -21.77 13.76 -23.96
C ARG A 87 -20.55 13.53 -23.03
N PRO A 88 -20.38 14.35 -21.98
CA PRO A 88 -19.50 14.01 -20.87
C PRO A 88 -19.87 12.60 -20.38
N CYS A 89 -18.90 11.70 -20.33
CA CYS A 89 -19.05 10.46 -19.58
C CYS A 89 -19.56 10.86 -18.18
N PRO A 90 -20.76 10.42 -17.74
CA PRO A 90 -21.22 10.78 -16.42
C PRO A 90 -20.21 10.23 -15.43
N LYS A 91 -19.57 11.13 -14.69
CA LYS A 91 -18.58 10.81 -13.66
C LYS A 91 -19.15 9.66 -12.81
N ILE A 92 -18.49 8.50 -12.88
CA ILE A 92 -18.91 7.25 -12.23
C ILE A 92 -19.06 7.42 -10.69
N HIS A 93 -18.52 8.50 -10.10
CA HIS A 93 -18.76 8.87 -8.71
C HIS A 93 -20.24 8.90 -8.28
N ARG A 94 -21.19 9.03 -9.22
CA ARG A 94 -22.64 8.97 -8.90
C ARG A 94 -23.32 7.63 -9.17
N ARG A 95 -22.58 6.56 -9.50
CA ARG A 95 -23.19 5.29 -9.94
C ARG A 95 -23.73 4.44 -8.80
N PHE A 96 -23.19 4.58 -7.58
CA PHE A 96 -23.56 3.76 -6.42
C PHE A 96 -24.02 4.65 -5.25
N ALA A 97 -25.33 4.77 -5.07
CA ALA A 97 -25.91 5.60 -4.01
C ALA A 97 -25.72 4.98 -2.61
N THR A 98 -25.55 3.66 -2.53
CA THR A 98 -25.39 2.92 -1.28
C THR A 98 -24.36 1.80 -1.44
N PRO A 99 -23.75 1.30 -0.34
CA PRO A 99 -22.92 0.10 -0.37
C PRO A 99 -23.64 -1.11 -0.98
N GLN A 100 -24.95 -1.24 -0.74
CA GLN A 100 -25.76 -2.32 -1.31
C GLN A 100 -25.82 -2.23 -2.84
N SER A 101 -26.04 -1.03 -3.40
CA SER A 101 -26.07 -0.86 -4.86
C SER A 101 -24.72 -1.18 -5.53
N LEU A 102 -23.60 -0.98 -4.82
CA LEU A 102 -22.28 -1.43 -5.26
C LEU A 102 -22.16 -2.96 -5.18
N SER A 103 -22.62 -3.57 -4.07
CA SER A 103 -22.63 -5.02 -3.90
C SER A 103 -23.40 -5.73 -5.02
N ASP A 104 -24.63 -5.30 -5.29
CA ASP A 104 -25.51 -5.87 -6.32
C ASP A 104 -24.88 -5.78 -7.72
N TRP A 105 -24.07 -4.74 -7.96
CA TRP A 105 -23.35 -4.57 -9.22
C TRP A 105 -22.11 -5.47 -9.32
N LEU A 106 -21.39 -5.71 -8.21
CA LEU A 106 -20.19 -6.53 -8.15
C LEU A 106 -20.47 -8.03 -8.15
N GLU A 107 -21.53 -8.47 -7.45
CA GLU A 107 -21.86 -9.88 -7.24
C GLU A 107 -21.90 -10.71 -8.53
N PRO A 108 -22.58 -10.30 -9.63
CA PRO A 108 -22.59 -11.08 -10.87
C PRO A 108 -21.29 -10.96 -11.69
N ARG A 109 -20.31 -10.15 -11.25
CA ARG A 109 -19.10 -9.80 -12.01
C ARG A 109 -17.79 -10.29 -11.39
N LEU A 110 -17.83 -10.76 -10.15
CA LEU A 110 -16.67 -11.26 -9.42
C LEU A 110 -16.83 -12.76 -9.08
N PRO A 111 -15.72 -13.51 -8.90
CA PRO A 111 -15.80 -14.88 -8.41
C PRO A 111 -16.43 -14.93 -7.01
N SER A 112 -17.50 -15.71 -6.83
CA SER A 112 -18.31 -15.74 -5.60
C SER A 112 -17.48 -16.02 -4.35
N ASP A 113 -16.57 -17.00 -4.39
CA ASP A 113 -15.72 -17.36 -3.24
C ASP A 113 -14.78 -16.20 -2.84
N SER A 114 -14.31 -15.43 -3.82
CA SER A 114 -13.42 -14.30 -3.56
C SER A 114 -14.21 -13.11 -2.99
N PHE A 115 -15.37 -12.81 -3.56
CA PHE A 115 -16.23 -11.72 -3.10
C PHE A 115 -16.80 -11.98 -1.69
N ALA A 116 -17.21 -13.21 -1.40
CA ALA A 116 -17.69 -13.61 -0.07
C ALA A 116 -16.62 -13.51 1.03
N SER A 117 -15.33 -13.46 0.66
CA SER A 117 -14.24 -13.32 1.63
C SER A 117 -14.04 -11.90 2.16
N TRP A 118 -14.63 -10.88 1.51
CA TRP A 118 -14.43 -9.47 1.85
C TRP A 118 -15.02 -9.13 3.23
N GLY A 119 -14.19 -8.60 4.13
CA GLY A 119 -14.58 -8.28 5.50
C GLY A 119 -14.74 -9.50 6.43
N VAL A 120 -14.57 -10.71 5.90
CA VAL A 120 -14.60 -11.96 6.67
C VAL A 120 -13.19 -12.52 6.85
N LYS A 121 -12.39 -12.52 5.78
CA LYS A 121 -11.01 -12.99 5.84
C LYS A 121 -10.10 -11.89 6.43
N PRO A 122 -9.23 -12.21 7.40
CA PRO A 122 -8.31 -11.24 7.98
C PRO A 122 -7.49 -10.48 6.92
N GLY A 123 -7.37 -9.16 7.10
CA GLY A 123 -6.62 -8.29 6.20
C GLY A 123 -7.35 -7.88 4.91
N THR A 124 -8.60 -8.31 4.72
CA THR A 124 -9.47 -7.85 3.62
C THR A 124 -10.35 -6.69 4.04
N LYS A 125 -10.67 -5.80 3.11
CA LYS A 125 -11.65 -4.72 3.28
C LYS A 125 -13.04 -5.23 2.85
N ASN A 126 -14.09 -4.58 3.32
CA ASN A 126 -15.47 -4.94 2.99
C ASN A 126 -16.05 -4.06 1.85
N VAL A 127 -17.26 -4.35 1.39
CA VAL A 127 -17.93 -3.56 0.34
C VAL A 127 -18.13 -2.10 0.76
N HIS A 128 -18.38 -1.85 2.05
CA HIS A 128 -18.55 -0.49 2.57
C HIS A 128 -17.27 0.34 2.41
N ASN A 129 -16.09 -0.23 2.69
CA ASN A 129 -14.81 0.42 2.41
C ASN A 129 -14.66 0.80 0.93
N LEU A 130 -14.96 -0.12 0.00
CA LEU A 130 -14.80 0.17 -1.43
C LEU A 130 -15.79 1.25 -1.88
N TRP A 131 -17.00 1.24 -1.34
CA TRP A 131 -17.99 2.28 -1.60
C TRP A 131 -17.50 3.66 -1.13
N LEU A 132 -16.91 3.76 0.06
CA LEU A 132 -16.31 4.99 0.58
C LEU A 132 -15.16 5.48 -0.31
N GLU A 133 -14.24 4.59 -0.70
CA GLU A 133 -13.13 4.94 -1.60
C GLU A 133 -13.62 5.48 -2.96
N ILE A 134 -14.75 4.98 -3.47
CA ILE A 134 -15.36 5.46 -4.73
C ILE A 134 -16.11 6.78 -4.52
N SER A 135 -16.82 6.94 -3.39
CA SER A 135 -17.59 8.15 -3.07
C SER A 135 -16.69 9.35 -2.81
N GLU A 136 -15.58 9.13 -2.10
CA GLU A 136 -14.52 10.12 -1.88
C GLU A 136 -13.64 10.31 -3.12
N GLY A 137 -13.79 9.45 -4.13
CA GLY A 137 -13.12 9.56 -5.42
C GLY A 137 -11.64 9.19 -5.44
N GLU A 138 -11.16 8.52 -4.41
CA GLU A 138 -9.82 7.93 -4.30
C GLU A 138 -9.64 6.74 -5.25
N THR A 139 -10.74 6.08 -5.58
CA THR A 139 -10.80 4.90 -6.45
C THR A 139 -11.82 5.09 -7.56
N SER A 140 -11.52 4.53 -8.74
CA SER A 140 -12.49 4.36 -9.82
C SER A 140 -12.62 2.90 -10.23
N LEU A 141 -13.79 2.53 -10.75
CA LEU A 141 -14.05 1.20 -11.32
C LEU A 141 -14.31 1.31 -12.82
N ALA A 142 -13.54 0.59 -13.61
CA ALA A 142 -13.83 0.37 -15.02
C ALA A 142 -14.98 -0.64 -15.17
N ASP A 143 -15.91 -0.34 -16.07
CA ASP A 143 -17.05 -1.22 -16.40
C ASP A 143 -16.59 -2.36 -17.34
N SER A 144 -15.77 -3.25 -16.78
CA SER A 144 -15.24 -4.45 -17.44
C SER A 144 -15.71 -5.72 -16.72
N PHE A 145 -15.36 -6.90 -17.25
CA PHE A 145 -15.71 -8.19 -16.66
C PHE A 145 -14.47 -9.08 -16.50
N PRO A 146 -13.88 -9.20 -15.29
CA PRO A 146 -14.25 -8.49 -14.05
C PRO A 146 -13.95 -6.97 -14.11
N PRO A 147 -14.58 -6.15 -13.24
CA PRO A 147 -14.27 -4.73 -13.09
C PRO A 147 -12.81 -4.50 -12.70
N ILE A 148 -12.19 -3.44 -13.21
CA ILE A 148 -10.82 -3.06 -12.84
C ILE A 148 -10.86 -1.84 -11.91
N ARG A 149 -10.25 -1.97 -10.74
CA ARG A 149 -10.09 -0.91 -9.75
C ARG A 149 -8.85 -0.07 -10.05
N THR A 150 -9.01 1.21 -10.36
CA THR A 150 -7.87 2.12 -10.58
C THR A 150 -7.68 3.04 -9.39
N ILE A 151 -6.43 3.12 -8.90
CA ILE A 151 -6.05 3.86 -7.69
C ILE A 151 -4.75 4.61 -7.98
N ASN A 152 -4.67 5.87 -7.54
CA ASN A 152 -3.43 6.64 -7.52
C ASN A 152 -2.81 6.55 -6.13
N VAL A 153 -1.53 6.19 -6.05
CA VAL A 153 -0.84 5.98 -4.78
C VAL A 153 0.52 6.67 -4.84
N VAL A 154 0.84 7.47 -3.82
CA VAL A 154 2.20 7.95 -3.61
C VAL A 154 2.99 6.90 -2.84
N SER A 155 4.23 6.67 -3.25
CA SER A 155 5.19 5.80 -2.56
C SER A 155 6.39 6.64 -2.16
N VAL A 156 6.54 6.85 -0.85
CA VAL A 156 7.49 7.79 -0.26
C VAL A 156 8.66 7.02 0.32
N HIS A 157 9.79 7.08 -0.38
CA HIS A 157 11.06 6.54 0.09
C HIS A 157 11.72 7.57 0.99
N VAL A 158 11.47 7.46 2.30
CA VAL A 158 12.14 8.32 3.29
C VAL A 158 13.58 7.84 3.44
N VAL A 159 14.53 8.69 3.08
CA VAL A 159 15.97 8.45 3.17
C VAL A 159 16.49 9.02 4.48
N GLY A 160 17.12 8.16 5.28
CA GLY A 160 17.76 8.50 6.55
C GLY A 160 19.28 8.47 6.43
N ALA A 161 19.98 8.59 7.57
CA ALA A 161 21.44 8.56 7.58
C ALA A 161 22.01 7.23 7.03
N ASN A 162 23.19 7.32 6.44
CA ASN A 162 23.95 6.19 5.88
C ASN A 162 23.22 5.44 4.75
N GLY A 163 22.34 6.11 4.01
CA GLY A 163 21.60 5.51 2.90
C GLY A 163 20.56 4.47 3.32
N ARG A 164 20.15 4.50 4.61
CA ARG A 164 19.03 3.69 5.08
C ARG A 164 17.72 4.29 4.61
N VAL A 165 16.72 3.44 4.49
CA VAL A 165 15.38 3.79 4.03
C VAL A 165 14.35 3.32 5.03
N LEU A 166 13.34 4.16 5.29
CA LEU A 166 12.26 3.81 6.20
C LEU A 166 11.24 2.93 5.48
N VAL A 167 10.89 1.82 6.12
CA VAL A 167 9.83 0.93 5.62
C VAL A 167 8.79 0.66 6.69
N GLU A 168 7.55 0.55 6.22
CA GLU A 168 6.46 -0.03 6.96
C GLU A 168 6.64 -1.54 7.00
N SER A 169 6.99 -2.10 8.15
CA SER A 169 7.19 -3.54 8.33
C SER A 169 5.88 -4.31 8.37
N ARG A 170 4.91 -3.81 9.15
CA ARG A 170 3.58 -4.40 9.35
C ARG A 170 2.57 -3.32 9.75
N GLN A 171 1.29 -3.62 9.55
CA GLN A 171 0.16 -2.82 10.01
C GLN A 171 -0.71 -3.65 10.95
N GLU A 172 -1.29 -3.00 11.97
CA GLU A 172 -2.40 -3.50 12.76
C GLU A 172 -3.69 -2.82 12.29
N LEU A 173 -4.69 -3.60 11.89
CA LEU A 173 -5.98 -3.09 11.44
C LEU A 173 -6.97 -2.94 12.61
N SER A 174 -8.07 -2.24 12.39
CA SER A 174 -9.12 -2.02 13.39
C SER A 174 -9.82 -3.31 13.86
N ASP A 175 -9.80 -4.36 13.05
CA ASP A 175 -10.27 -5.71 13.40
C ASP A 175 -9.23 -6.54 14.21
N GLY A 176 -8.08 -5.95 14.52
CA GLY A 176 -6.96 -6.58 15.22
C GLY A 176 -6.09 -7.48 14.34
N SER A 177 -6.39 -7.59 13.04
CA SER A 177 -5.57 -8.38 12.13
C SER A 177 -4.24 -7.68 11.82
N ILE A 178 -3.18 -8.48 11.69
CA ILE A 178 -1.84 -7.99 11.33
C ILE A 178 -1.57 -8.31 9.87
N ARG A 179 -1.09 -7.32 9.12
CA ARG A 179 -0.72 -7.51 7.72
C ARG A 179 0.72 -7.04 7.49
N ASN A 180 1.59 -7.98 7.11
CA ASN A 180 2.98 -7.69 6.74
C ASN A 180 3.04 -6.85 5.45
N ARG A 181 4.04 -5.99 5.35
CA ARG A 181 4.23 -5.08 4.22
C ARG A 181 5.67 -5.11 3.70
N CYS A 182 6.61 -4.63 4.52
CA CYS A 182 7.99 -4.37 4.13
C CYS A 182 8.10 -3.46 2.90
N ARG A 183 7.36 -2.35 2.89
CA ARG A 183 7.32 -1.40 1.77
C ARG A 183 7.54 0.04 2.25
N PRO A 184 7.93 0.97 1.37
CA PRO A 184 7.95 2.40 1.69
C PRO A 184 6.57 2.92 2.10
N LEU A 185 6.52 4.05 2.80
CA LEU A 185 5.27 4.73 3.13
C LEU A 185 4.43 4.89 1.85
N SER A 186 3.19 4.41 1.88
CA SER A 186 2.38 4.23 0.67
C SER A 186 0.96 4.68 0.93
N GLU A 187 0.59 5.81 0.35
CA GLU A 187 -0.68 6.46 0.66
C GLU A 187 -1.51 6.76 -0.59
N LYS A 188 -2.83 6.58 -0.50
CA LYS A 188 -3.75 6.88 -1.61
C LYS A 188 -3.77 8.39 -1.84
N MET A 189 -3.81 8.82 -3.09
CA MET A 189 -4.01 10.24 -3.40
C MET A 189 -5.49 10.62 -3.27
N LYS A 190 -5.77 11.79 -2.67
CA LYS A 190 -7.14 12.36 -2.64
C LYS A 190 -7.42 13.08 -3.96
N PRO A 191 -8.70 13.27 -4.34
CA PRO A 191 -9.03 13.99 -5.56
C PRO A 191 -8.46 15.40 -5.56
N SER A 192 -7.94 15.82 -6.71
CA SER A 192 -7.37 17.17 -6.92
C SER A 192 -6.02 17.43 -6.23
N GLU A 193 -5.43 16.43 -5.56
CA GLU A 193 -4.06 16.54 -5.06
C GLU A 193 -3.03 16.35 -6.17
N THR A 194 -1.94 17.13 -6.16
CA THR A 194 -0.74 16.77 -6.91
C THR A 194 0.02 15.68 -6.13
N PRO A 195 0.85 14.87 -6.79
CA PRO A 195 1.65 13.86 -6.10
C PRO A 195 2.50 14.44 -4.96
N GLU A 196 3.06 15.64 -5.12
CA GLU A 196 3.86 16.32 -4.08
C GLU A 196 3.02 16.70 -2.85
N MET A 197 1.79 17.19 -3.05
CA MET A 197 0.89 17.49 -1.93
C MET A 197 0.51 16.21 -1.19
N ALA A 198 0.26 15.12 -1.93
CA ALA A 198 -0.02 13.81 -1.33
C ALA A 198 1.19 13.26 -0.54
N VAL A 199 2.43 13.48 -1.00
CA VAL A 199 3.65 13.12 -0.24
C VAL A 199 3.69 13.84 1.10
N ILE A 200 3.53 15.16 1.10
CA ILE A 200 3.58 15.99 2.33
C ILE A 200 2.46 15.57 3.29
N ARG A 201 1.24 15.36 2.76
CA ARG A 201 0.12 14.87 3.55
C ARG A 201 0.41 13.50 4.16
N ALA A 202 0.91 12.56 3.37
CA ALA A 202 1.17 11.20 3.83
C ALA A 202 2.22 11.16 4.95
N VAL A 203 3.29 11.97 4.85
CA VAL A 203 4.26 12.12 5.95
C VAL A 203 3.61 12.75 7.18
N ARG A 204 2.75 13.77 7.01
CA ARG A 204 2.03 14.43 8.11
C ARG A 204 1.12 13.45 8.85
N GLU A 205 0.28 12.72 8.11
CA GLU A 205 -0.73 11.82 8.65
C GLU A 205 -0.07 10.59 9.33
N GLU A 206 0.88 9.92 8.68
CA GLU A 206 1.42 8.66 9.20
C GLU A 206 2.65 8.82 10.12
N LEU A 207 3.46 9.87 9.95
CA LEU A 207 4.73 10.06 10.69
C LEU A 207 4.74 11.32 11.56
N GLY A 208 3.74 12.22 11.44
CA GLY A 208 3.72 13.51 12.11
C GLY A 208 3.82 13.43 13.64
N SER A 209 3.24 12.39 14.25
CA SER A 209 3.22 12.20 15.72
C SER A 209 4.57 11.87 16.33
N VAL A 210 5.56 11.47 15.53
CA VAL A 210 6.91 11.08 16.01
C VAL A 210 8.01 12.06 15.60
N ILE A 211 7.69 13.06 14.78
CA ILE A 211 8.64 14.11 14.36
C ILE A 211 8.90 15.04 15.56
N ARG A 212 10.18 15.16 15.96
CA ARG A 212 10.59 15.87 17.19
C ARG A 212 11.05 17.32 16.97
N VAL A 213 10.76 17.92 15.82
CA VAL A 213 11.16 19.30 15.52
C VAL A 213 10.06 20.26 15.96
N GLU A 214 10.42 21.34 16.67
CA GLU A 214 9.54 22.51 16.83
C GLU A 214 9.52 23.31 15.51
N ALA A 215 8.99 22.70 14.46
CA ALA A 215 8.79 23.33 13.17
C ALA A 215 7.42 24.00 13.13
N GLY A 216 7.32 25.15 12.47
CA GLY A 216 6.05 25.86 12.29
C GLY A 216 5.05 25.05 11.44
N ASP A 217 5.49 24.53 10.29
CA ASP A 217 4.73 23.61 9.44
C ASP A 217 5.57 22.36 9.12
N ILE A 218 4.91 21.20 8.99
CA ILE A 218 5.52 19.94 8.57
C ILE A 218 6.16 20.06 7.18
N GLY A 219 5.66 20.98 6.34
CA GLY A 219 6.20 21.23 5.02
C GLY A 219 7.67 21.67 5.05
N ASP A 220 8.10 22.29 6.15
CA ASP A 220 9.50 22.70 6.35
C ASP A 220 10.41 21.52 6.73
N VAL A 221 9.81 20.45 7.27
CA VAL A 221 10.50 19.23 7.72
C VAL A 221 10.70 18.23 6.57
N VAL A 222 9.85 18.29 5.54
CA VAL A 222 9.86 17.37 4.40
C VAL A 222 10.57 17.99 3.21
N ARG A 223 11.76 17.47 2.88
CA ARG A 223 12.49 17.83 1.67
C ARG A 223 12.36 16.74 0.62
N ILE A 224 11.64 17.02 -0.46
CA ILE A 224 11.60 16.14 -1.64
C ILE A 224 12.93 16.27 -2.40
N VAL A 225 13.59 15.15 -2.68
CA VAL A 225 14.84 15.12 -3.44
C VAL A 225 14.56 15.53 -4.90
N PRO A 226 15.18 16.61 -5.42
CA PRO A 226 14.93 17.07 -6.78
C PRO A 226 15.23 16.00 -7.83
N GLY A 227 14.28 15.79 -8.75
CA GLY A 227 14.42 14.81 -9.83
C GLY A 227 14.21 13.35 -9.43
N SER A 228 13.82 13.07 -8.17
CA SER A 228 13.57 11.70 -7.70
C SER A 228 12.23 11.10 -8.17
N TYR A 229 11.31 11.94 -8.65
CA TYR A 229 9.97 11.52 -9.05
C TYR A 229 10.00 10.46 -10.15
N LYS A 230 9.32 9.33 -9.90
CA LYS A 230 9.12 8.24 -10.86
C LYS A 230 7.64 7.87 -10.88
N MET A 231 7.11 7.56 -12.06
CA MET A 231 5.75 7.03 -12.21
C MET A 231 5.77 5.67 -12.86
N LYS A 232 5.04 4.71 -12.28
CA LYS A 232 4.89 3.35 -12.79
C LYS A 232 3.42 2.95 -12.71
N VAL A 233 2.95 2.24 -13.73
CA VAL A 233 1.65 1.56 -13.70
C VAL A 233 1.88 0.08 -13.39
N GLU A 234 1.14 -0.45 -12.41
CA GLU A 234 1.21 -1.86 -12.02
C GLU A 234 -0.19 -2.48 -11.95
N GLU A 235 -0.40 -3.55 -12.70
CA GLU A 235 -1.64 -4.32 -12.67
C GLU A 235 -1.45 -5.58 -11.83
N ARG A 236 -2.29 -5.75 -10.81
CA ARG A 236 -2.28 -6.93 -9.94
C ARG A 236 -3.61 -7.13 -9.23
N ASN A 237 -3.85 -8.32 -8.69
CA ASN A 237 -5.00 -8.56 -7.83
C ASN A 237 -4.91 -7.75 -6.53
N SER A 238 -6.03 -7.16 -6.10
CA SER A 238 -6.07 -6.41 -4.85
C SER A 238 -6.03 -7.36 -3.65
N LEU A 239 -5.04 -7.20 -2.78
CA LEU A 239 -4.98 -7.95 -1.52
C LEU A 239 -6.13 -7.59 -0.57
N SER A 240 -6.57 -6.34 -0.59
CA SER A 240 -7.70 -5.86 0.21
C SER A 240 -9.05 -6.33 -0.34
N TYR A 241 -9.14 -6.58 -1.64
CA TYR A 241 -10.36 -6.99 -2.33
C TYR A 241 -10.05 -8.20 -3.24
N PRO A 242 -9.89 -9.42 -2.67
CA PRO A 242 -9.61 -10.62 -3.46
C PRO A 242 -10.61 -10.80 -4.60
N GLY A 243 -10.12 -11.17 -5.79
CA GLY A 243 -10.94 -11.32 -7.00
C GLY A 243 -11.20 -10.03 -7.79
N LEU A 244 -10.93 -8.86 -7.21
CA LEU A 244 -10.99 -7.58 -7.91
C LEU A 244 -9.60 -7.18 -8.43
N PRO A 245 -9.34 -7.24 -9.75
CA PRO A 245 -8.08 -6.76 -10.31
C PRO A 245 -7.96 -5.25 -10.12
N ALA A 246 -6.73 -4.79 -9.90
CA ALA A 246 -6.42 -3.40 -9.65
C ALA A 246 -5.28 -2.91 -10.55
N CYS A 247 -5.42 -1.68 -11.03
CA CYS A 247 -4.43 -0.90 -11.75
C CYS A 247 -3.93 0.21 -10.83
N TYR A 248 -2.69 0.08 -10.36
CA TYR A 248 -2.03 1.02 -9.47
C TYR A 248 -1.22 2.02 -10.30
N MET A 249 -1.56 3.30 -10.21
CA MET A 249 -0.71 4.40 -10.68
C MET A 249 0.18 4.82 -9.50
N LEU A 250 1.41 4.32 -9.49
CA LEU A 250 2.38 4.53 -8.42
C LEU A 250 3.24 5.76 -8.73
N HIS A 251 3.21 6.74 -7.82
CA HIS A 251 4.00 7.96 -7.86
C HIS A 251 5.08 7.90 -6.77
N SER A 252 6.30 7.54 -7.16
CA SER A 252 7.42 7.34 -6.22
C SER A 252 8.26 8.60 -6.06
N PHE A 253 8.64 8.91 -4.82
CA PHE A 253 9.51 10.02 -4.45
C PHE A 253 10.57 9.56 -3.47
N GLU A 254 11.76 10.15 -3.55
CA GLU A 254 12.73 10.12 -2.46
C GLU A 254 12.58 11.40 -1.65
N VAL A 255 12.51 11.26 -0.33
CA VAL A 255 12.32 12.40 0.58
C VAL A 255 13.26 12.28 1.77
N GLU A 256 13.69 13.42 2.29
CA GLU A 256 14.38 13.53 3.57
C GLU A 256 13.42 14.17 4.56
N VAL A 257 13.26 13.58 5.74
CA VAL A 257 12.33 14.06 6.78
C VAL A 257 13.11 14.26 8.06
N GLU A 258 13.19 15.52 8.50
CA GLU A 258 13.95 15.86 9.71
C GLU A 258 13.22 15.43 10.99
N GLY A 259 13.99 15.04 12.02
CA GLY A 259 13.45 14.75 13.35
C GLY A 259 12.75 13.42 13.53
N LEU A 260 12.87 12.49 12.56
CA LEU A 260 12.43 11.10 12.72
C LEU A 260 13.36 10.31 13.66
N PRO A 261 12.84 9.32 14.42
CA PRO A 261 13.69 8.42 15.21
C PRO A 261 14.53 7.51 14.30
N GLU A 262 15.86 7.58 14.40
CA GLU A 262 16.79 6.80 13.57
C GLU A 262 17.43 5.58 14.26
N ASP A 263 17.38 5.55 15.59
CA ASP A 263 18.13 4.59 16.41
C ASP A 263 17.37 3.28 16.70
N ALA A 264 16.06 3.24 16.43
CA ALA A 264 15.21 2.10 16.74
C ALA A 264 14.00 1.99 15.81
N GLU A 265 13.36 0.81 15.83
CA GLU A 265 12.00 0.65 15.30
C GLU A 265 11.02 1.47 16.14
N PHE A 266 9.99 2.01 15.49
CA PHE A 266 8.95 2.79 16.15
C PHE A 266 7.59 2.47 15.56
N CYS A 267 6.52 2.95 16.19
CA CYS A 267 5.17 2.82 15.67
C CYS A 267 4.41 4.13 15.79
N THR A 268 3.48 4.33 14.87
CA THR A 268 2.55 5.47 14.86
C THR A 268 1.12 4.93 14.88
N GLU A 269 0.21 5.71 15.46
CA GLU A 269 -1.22 5.40 15.47
C GLU A 269 -1.94 6.31 14.48
N GLU A 270 -2.92 5.77 13.77
CA GLU A 270 -3.77 6.51 12.83
C GLU A 270 -5.15 6.70 13.45
N GLU A 271 -5.71 7.90 13.31
CA GLU A 271 -7.10 8.18 13.67
C GLU A 271 -8.04 7.51 12.65
N GLU A 272 -9.31 7.26 13.00
CA GLU A 272 -10.22 6.54 12.09
C GLU A 272 -10.41 7.31 10.76
N GLU A 273 -9.93 6.71 9.65
CA GLU A 273 -9.95 7.26 8.27
C GLU A 273 -11.33 7.78 7.84
N TYR A 274 -12.41 7.23 8.41
CA TYR A 274 -13.80 7.59 8.11
C TYR A 274 -14.61 7.83 9.40
N GLU A 275 -14.42 8.98 10.05
CA GLU A 275 -15.32 9.41 11.12
C GLU A 275 -16.70 9.81 10.58
N GLY A 276 -17.74 9.06 10.93
CA GLY A 276 -19.13 9.51 10.75
C GLY A 276 -20.00 8.61 9.88
N GLY A 277 -20.66 7.66 10.53
CA GLY A 277 -21.84 6.97 10.01
C GLY A 277 -22.65 6.46 11.19
N GLY A 278 -23.58 7.28 11.68
CA GLY A 278 -24.41 6.96 12.85
C GLY A 278 -25.02 5.56 12.78
N ASP A 279 -25.04 4.87 13.92
CA ASP A 279 -25.71 3.59 14.18
C ASP A 279 -25.60 2.51 13.08
N ALA A 280 -24.50 2.52 12.31
CA ALA A 280 -24.20 1.41 11.43
C ALA A 280 -23.86 0.19 12.30
N VAL A 281 -24.66 -0.87 12.14
CA VAL A 281 -24.44 -2.20 12.73
C VAL A 281 -22.94 -2.52 12.67
N VAL A 282 -22.35 -2.93 13.80
CA VAL A 282 -20.90 -3.19 13.97
C VAL A 282 -20.29 -4.00 12.81
N ALA A 283 -21.08 -4.88 12.17
CA ALA A 283 -20.70 -5.69 11.03
C ALA A 283 -20.36 -4.92 9.73
N ASN A 284 -20.81 -3.66 9.59
CA ASN A 284 -20.62 -2.84 8.39
C ASN A 284 -19.60 -1.72 8.57
N ARG A 285 -18.88 -1.66 9.71
CA ARG A 285 -17.84 -0.65 9.89
C ARG A 285 -16.70 -0.89 8.92
N ALA A 286 -16.18 0.20 8.36
CA ALA A 286 -15.01 0.17 7.50
C ALA A 286 -13.80 -0.39 8.27
N VAL A 287 -13.06 -1.33 7.68
CA VAL A 287 -11.78 -1.77 8.24
C VAL A 287 -10.72 -0.73 7.88
N SER A 288 -10.09 -0.13 8.88
CA SER A 288 -9.04 0.89 8.75
C SER A 288 -7.73 0.39 9.34
N VAL A 289 -6.62 1.05 9.01
CA VAL A 289 -5.36 0.83 9.72
C VAL A 289 -5.45 1.58 11.05
N ARG A 290 -4.93 0.96 12.11
CA ARG A 290 -4.88 1.55 13.45
C ARG A 290 -3.45 1.90 13.83
N ARG A 291 -2.50 1.03 13.49
CA ARG A 291 -1.08 1.23 13.79
C ARG A 291 -0.19 0.84 12.62
N HIS A 292 0.86 1.63 12.46
CA HIS A 292 1.94 1.40 11.52
C HIS A 292 3.21 1.10 12.30
N TYR A 293 3.95 0.06 11.89
CA TYR A 293 5.22 -0.30 12.51
C TYR A 293 6.37 -0.05 11.55
N TRP A 294 7.27 0.85 11.93
CA TRP A 294 8.32 1.40 11.09
C TRP A 294 9.69 0.89 11.50
N LYS A 295 10.54 0.63 10.50
CA LYS A 295 11.94 0.30 10.72
C LYS A 295 12.82 0.82 9.58
N TRP A 296 14.07 1.11 9.92
CA TRP A 296 15.09 1.46 8.96
C TRP A 296 15.75 0.21 8.40
N VAL A 297 15.87 0.11 7.08
CA VAL A 297 16.56 -0.99 6.38
C VAL A 297 17.60 -0.45 5.41
N SER A 298 18.52 -1.30 4.95
CA SER A 298 19.42 -0.94 3.85
C SER A 298 18.62 -0.75 2.56
N ALA A 299 18.99 0.23 1.72
CA ALA A 299 18.34 0.46 0.43
C ALA A 299 18.30 -0.80 -0.45
N ASP A 300 19.37 -1.61 -0.42
CA ASP A 300 19.48 -2.86 -1.18
C ASP A 300 18.45 -3.92 -0.76
N SER A 301 17.82 -3.77 0.41
CA SER A 301 16.83 -4.72 0.93
C SER A 301 15.41 -4.50 0.41
N ILE A 302 15.16 -3.42 -0.35
CA ILE A 302 13.82 -3.09 -0.89
C ILE A 302 13.63 -3.63 -2.33
N GLU A 303 14.70 -3.90 -3.07
CA GLU A 303 14.65 -4.26 -4.50
C GLU A 303 14.52 -5.79 -4.80
N SER A 304 13.92 -6.59 -3.90
CA SER A 304 13.67 -8.03 -4.16
C SER A 304 12.22 -8.35 -4.49
#